data_AF-A0A833T845-F1
#
_entry.id   AF-A0A833T845-F1
#
_cell.length_a   1.000
_cell.length_b   1.000
_cell.length_c   1.000
_cell.angle_alpha   90.00
_cell.angle_beta   90.00
_cell.angle_gamma   90.00
#
_symmetry.space_group_name_H-M   'P 1'
#
loop_
_entity.id
_entity.type
_entity.pdbx_description
1 polymer ?
#
loop_
_entity_poly.entity_id
_entity_poly.type
_entity_poly.pdbx_seq_one_letter_code
_entity_poly.pdbx_strand_id
1 'polypeptide(L)'
;MVSMLPATRAETQRLHETFDHLLEKYQARVHTICPVRENYFLQIFEELIREVTCECPERGLMLLRVHNELRLRVEAYQTLYHNSIAYGRQKAVQAEAGVTELEQEICRLKAEHELLVSKRKELELKITTVEEQRSEEEKKRRLRHAHTVQFLRAQHQELMFFHHEMTQDSPWK
;
A
#
# COMPACT_ATOMS: atom_id res chain seq x y z
N MET A 1 16.43 -13.69 -59.16
CA MET A 1 17.39 -12.66 -59.61
C MET A 1 16.59 -11.37 -59.72
N VAL A 2 17.08 -10.31 -59.08
CA VAL A 2 16.42 -9.00 -59.12
C VAL A 2 16.64 -8.39 -60.52
N SER A 3 15.55 -8.02 -61.19
CA SER A 3 15.61 -7.44 -62.55
C SER A 3 16.22 -6.03 -62.47
N MET A 4 17.12 -5.71 -63.39
CA MET A 4 17.68 -4.36 -63.53
C MET A 4 16.94 -3.54 -64.61
N LEU A 5 15.92 -4.14 -65.23
CA LEU A 5 15.07 -3.47 -66.20
C LEU A 5 13.94 -2.73 -65.46
N PRO A 6 13.57 -1.51 -65.91
CA PRO A 6 12.44 -0.77 -65.35
C PRO A 6 11.15 -1.59 -65.44
N ALA A 7 10.33 -1.55 -64.39
CA ALA A 7 9.05 -2.24 -64.37
C ALA A 7 8.06 -1.66 -65.40
N THR A 8 7.34 -2.54 -66.06
CA THR A 8 6.20 -2.18 -66.91
C THR A 8 4.96 -1.90 -66.05
N ARG A 9 4.02 -1.10 -66.58
CA ARG A 9 2.74 -0.80 -65.90
C ARG A 9 1.99 -2.06 -65.46
N ALA A 10 2.02 -3.11 -66.29
CA ALA A 10 1.37 -4.38 -65.98
C ALA A 10 2.04 -5.10 -64.79
N GLU A 11 3.36 -5.00 -64.64
CA GLU A 11 4.09 -5.55 -63.48
C GLU A 11 3.75 -4.80 -62.20
N THR A 12 3.68 -3.46 -62.26
CA THR A 12 3.27 -2.64 -61.11
C THR A 12 1.85 -2.98 -60.66
N GLN A 13 0.92 -3.19 -61.60
CA GLN A 13 -0.45 -3.57 -61.27
C GLN A 13 -0.52 -4.96 -60.63
N ARG A 14 0.21 -5.95 -61.16
CA ARG A 14 0.30 -7.29 -60.54
C ARG A 14 0.90 -7.23 -59.14
N LEU A 15 1.90 -6.38 -58.91
CA LEU A 15 2.51 -6.18 -57.60
C LEU A 15 1.49 -5.61 -56.61
N HIS A 16 0.71 -4.61 -57.03
CA HIS A 16 -0.35 -4.03 -56.21
C HIS A 16 -1.43 -5.06 -55.83
N GLU A 17 -1.93 -5.82 -56.80
CA GLU A 17 -2.92 -6.88 -56.57
C GLU A 17 -2.38 -7.98 -55.63
N THR A 18 -1.12 -8.36 -55.81
CA THR A 18 -0.44 -9.34 -54.93
C THR A 18 -0.31 -8.79 -53.50
N PHE A 19 0.08 -7.54 -53.36
CA PHE A 19 0.23 -6.88 -52.07
C PHE A 19 -1.10 -6.80 -51.32
N ASP A 20 -2.18 -6.38 -51.98
CA ASP A 20 -3.51 -6.29 -51.38
C ASP A 20 -3.99 -7.68 -50.95
N HIS A 21 -3.80 -8.70 -51.80
CA HIS A 21 -4.13 -10.08 -51.46
C HIS A 21 -3.33 -10.59 -50.26
N LEU A 22 -2.05 -10.23 -50.14
CA LEU A 22 -1.23 -10.59 -48.98
C LEU A 22 -1.74 -9.89 -47.71
N LEU A 23 -2.08 -8.60 -47.77
CA LEU A 23 -2.64 -7.88 -46.63
C LEU A 23 -3.96 -8.51 -46.15
N GLU A 24 -4.83 -8.91 -47.07
CA GLU A 24 -6.08 -9.61 -46.75
C GLU A 24 -5.83 -11.01 -46.18
N LYS A 25 -4.99 -11.81 -46.85
CA LYS A 25 -4.65 -13.17 -46.45
C LYS A 25 -4.07 -13.24 -45.04
N TYR A 26 -3.22 -12.27 -44.69
CA TYR A 26 -2.61 -12.17 -43.37
C TYR A 26 -3.36 -11.25 -42.40
N GLN A 27 -4.58 -10.84 -42.77
CA GLN A 27 -5.50 -10.06 -41.92
C GLN A 27 -4.86 -8.81 -41.31
N ALA A 28 -4.15 -8.04 -42.14
CA ALA A 28 -3.51 -6.82 -41.71
C ALA A 28 -4.53 -5.78 -41.22
N ARG A 29 -4.26 -5.15 -40.07
CA ARG A 29 -5.15 -4.14 -39.47
C ARG A 29 -5.04 -2.79 -40.18
N VAL A 30 -6.17 -2.09 -40.35
CA VAL A 30 -6.24 -0.84 -41.13
C VAL A 30 -5.92 0.42 -40.30
N HIS A 31 -6.29 0.48 -39.01
CA HIS A 31 -6.28 1.74 -38.24
C HIS A 31 -5.32 1.74 -37.03
N THR A 32 -4.65 0.63 -36.73
CA THR A 32 -3.72 0.51 -35.59
C THR A 32 -2.34 0.06 -36.06
N ILE A 33 -1.33 0.21 -35.20
CA ILE A 33 0.00 -0.38 -35.42
C ILE A 33 -0.16 -1.88 -35.69
N CYS A 34 0.31 -2.33 -36.84
CA CYS A 34 0.16 -3.70 -37.32
C CYS A 34 1.51 -4.19 -37.86
N PRO A 35 2.18 -5.14 -37.18
CA PRO A 35 3.48 -5.64 -37.61
C PRO A 35 3.45 -6.29 -38.99
N VAL A 36 2.35 -7.00 -39.30
CA VAL A 36 2.13 -7.63 -40.62
C VAL A 36 2.12 -6.56 -41.71
N ARG A 37 1.32 -5.50 -41.50
CA ARG A 37 1.23 -4.39 -42.44
C ARG A 37 2.58 -3.69 -42.58
N GLU A 38 3.22 -3.34 -41.47
CA GLU A 38 4.53 -2.71 -41.45
C GLU A 38 5.56 -3.50 -42.27
N ASN A 39 5.64 -4.81 -42.08
CA ASN A 39 6.56 -5.67 -42.82
C ASN A 39 6.30 -5.64 -44.34
N TYR A 40 5.05 -5.80 -44.78
CA TYR A 40 4.73 -5.76 -46.21
C TYR A 40 4.97 -4.37 -46.81
N PHE A 41 4.65 -3.29 -46.09
CA PHE A 41 4.93 -1.93 -46.56
C PHE A 41 6.43 -1.67 -46.67
N LEU A 42 7.26 -2.17 -45.75
CA LEU A 42 8.72 -2.09 -45.83
C LEU A 42 9.25 -2.79 -47.09
N GLN A 43 8.79 -4.01 -47.37
CA GLN A 43 9.18 -4.76 -48.57
C GLN A 43 8.83 -4.02 -49.87
N ILE A 44 7.61 -3.45 -49.95
CA ILE A 44 7.23 -2.65 -51.12
C ILE A 44 8.05 -1.37 -51.21
N PHE A 45 8.40 -0.73 -50.09
CA PHE A 45 9.21 0.47 -50.10
C PHE A 45 10.64 0.21 -50.58
N GLU A 46 11.23 -0.93 -50.20
CA GLU A 46 12.53 -1.37 -50.72
C GLU A 46 12.49 -1.60 -52.24
N GLU A 47 11.40 -2.21 -52.74
CA GLU A 47 11.19 -2.42 -54.18
C GLU A 47 10.97 -1.09 -54.92
N LEU A 48 10.27 -0.13 -54.32
CA LEU A 48 10.14 1.23 -54.86
C LEU A 48 11.50 1.95 -54.93
N ILE A 49 12.33 1.84 -53.89
CA ILE A 49 13.70 2.38 -53.92
C ILE A 49 14.48 1.75 -55.07
N ARG A 50 14.35 0.44 -55.26
CA ARG A 50 15.02 -0.27 -56.36
C ARG A 50 14.58 0.27 -57.72
N GLU A 51 13.29 0.32 -58.01
CA GLU A 51 12.75 0.83 -59.29
C GLU A 51 13.18 2.28 -59.54
N VAL A 52 13.07 3.13 -58.52
CA VAL A 52 13.50 4.53 -58.60
C VAL A 52 15.01 4.65 -58.87
N THR A 53 15.82 3.74 -58.31
CA THR A 53 17.28 3.69 -58.53
C THR A 53 17.61 3.24 -59.95
N CYS A 54 16.85 2.29 -60.52
CA CYS A 54 16.99 1.87 -61.92
C CYS A 54 16.71 3.02 -62.89
N GLU A 55 15.74 3.89 -62.58
CA GLU A 55 15.45 5.09 -63.38
C GLU A 55 16.49 6.21 -63.19
N CYS A 56 16.81 6.54 -61.93
CA CYS A 56 17.75 7.60 -61.56
C CYS A 56 18.43 7.27 -60.21
N PRO A 57 19.71 6.86 -60.24
CA PRO A 57 20.43 6.44 -59.03
C PRO A 57 20.48 7.51 -57.93
N GLU A 58 20.58 8.78 -58.28
CA GLU A 58 20.65 9.91 -57.33
C GLU A 58 19.34 10.04 -56.55
N ARG A 59 18.20 9.86 -57.22
CA ARG A 59 16.87 9.88 -56.58
C ARG A 59 16.67 8.66 -55.69
N GLY A 60 17.15 7.49 -56.13
CA GLY A 60 17.17 6.27 -55.34
C GLY A 60 17.98 6.42 -54.04
N LEU A 61 19.18 7.00 -54.14
CA LEU A 61 20.04 7.29 -53.00
C LEU A 61 19.38 8.25 -52.01
N MET A 62 18.71 9.30 -52.50
CA MET A 62 17.97 10.23 -51.65
C MET A 62 16.84 9.52 -50.90
N LEU A 63 16.04 8.72 -51.61
CA LEU A 63 14.91 7.98 -51.02
C LEU A 63 15.37 6.98 -49.97
N LEU A 64 16.50 6.29 -50.20
CA LEU A 64 17.12 5.38 -49.24
C LEU A 64 17.54 6.09 -47.96
N ARG A 65 18.10 7.31 -48.05
CA ARG A 65 18.49 8.10 -46.87
C ARG A 65 17.28 8.49 -46.03
N VAL A 66 16.22 8.99 -46.68
CA VAL A 66 14.96 9.35 -46.00
C VAL A 66 14.33 8.12 -45.34
N HIS A 67 14.31 6.99 -46.03
CA HIS A 67 13.83 5.72 -45.48
C HIS A 67 14.58 5.33 -44.21
N ASN A 68 15.92 5.36 -44.25
CA ASN A 68 16.74 5.01 -43.10
C ASN A 68 16.54 5.98 -41.92
N GLU A 69 16.39 7.28 -42.18
CA GLU A 69 16.08 8.26 -41.14
C GLU A 69 14.71 7.99 -40.48
N LEU A 70 13.67 7.71 -41.27
CA LEU A 70 12.34 7.39 -40.77
C LEU A 70 12.35 6.10 -39.93
N ARG A 71 13.05 5.07 -40.41
CA ARG A 71 13.20 3.81 -39.66
C ARG A 71 13.88 4.03 -38.32
N LEU A 72 15.02 4.75 -38.30
CA LEU A 72 15.74 5.05 -37.06
C LEU A 72 14.87 5.89 -36.09
N ARG A 73 14.06 6.81 -36.62
CA ARG A 73 13.13 7.61 -35.82
C ARG A 73 12.05 6.73 -35.17
N VAL A 74 11.48 5.79 -35.91
CA VAL A 74 10.48 4.84 -35.35
C VAL A 74 11.11 3.96 -34.28
N GLU A 75 12.31 3.41 -34.54
CA GLU A 75 13.05 2.59 -33.56
C GLU A 75 13.32 3.39 -32.27
N ALA A 76 13.76 4.65 -32.38
CA ALA A 76 13.98 5.52 -31.22
C ALA A 76 12.69 5.76 -30.41
N TYR A 77 11.56 6.02 -31.07
CA TYR A 77 10.27 6.15 -30.39
C TYR A 77 9.82 4.86 -29.71
N GLN A 78 10.03 3.72 -30.35
CA GLN A 78 9.77 2.41 -29.73
C GLN A 78 10.63 2.24 -28.46
N THR A 79 11.93 2.52 -28.51
CA THR A 79 12.81 2.46 -27.33
C THR A 79 12.31 3.36 -26.20
N LEU A 80 11.97 4.62 -26.50
CA LEU A 80 11.44 5.56 -25.50
C LEU A 80 10.13 5.05 -24.88
N TYR A 81 9.23 4.47 -25.67
CA TYR A 81 7.98 3.89 -25.19
C TYR A 81 8.22 2.72 -24.23
N HIS A 82 9.11 1.77 -24.61
CA HIS A 82 9.47 0.63 -23.76
C HIS A 82 10.11 1.10 -22.45
N ASN A 83 11.02 2.08 -22.51
CA ASN A 83 11.64 2.67 -21.32
C ASN A 83 10.61 3.35 -20.42
N SER A 84 9.63 4.05 -20.99
CA SER A 84 8.55 4.69 -20.22
C SER A 84 7.69 3.68 -19.47
N ILE A 85 7.34 2.56 -20.11
CA ILE A 85 6.62 1.47 -19.45
C ILE A 85 7.45 0.85 -18.33
N ALA A 86 8.72 0.56 -18.60
CA ALA A 86 9.62 -0.03 -17.61
C ALA A 86 9.76 0.88 -16.37
N TYR A 87 9.92 2.18 -16.58
CA TYR A 87 9.95 3.18 -15.50
C TYR A 87 8.65 3.18 -14.69
N GLY A 88 7.49 3.19 -15.36
CA GLY A 88 6.19 3.13 -14.69
C GLY A 88 6.03 1.88 -13.82
N ARG A 89 6.44 0.71 -14.32
CA ARG A 89 6.44 -0.54 -13.56
C ARG A 89 7.36 -0.48 -12.35
N GLN A 90 8.58 0.03 -12.53
CA GLN A 90 9.54 0.18 -11.43
C GLN A 90 8.99 1.10 -10.34
N LYS A 91 8.31 2.19 -10.71
CA LYS A 91 7.68 3.10 -9.75
C LYS A 91 6.50 2.49 -9.02
N ALA A 92 5.69 1.67 -9.69
CA ALA A 92 4.62 0.92 -9.03
C ALA A 92 5.20 -0.04 -7.96
N VAL A 93 6.21 -0.83 -8.32
CA VAL A 93 6.88 -1.74 -7.37
C VAL A 93 7.54 -0.96 -6.23
N GLN A 94 8.17 0.18 -6.51
CA GLN A 94 8.77 1.04 -5.49
C GLN A 94 7.72 1.59 -4.50
N ALA A 95 6.50 1.87 -4.96
CA ALA A 95 5.42 2.36 -4.10
C ALA A 95 4.87 1.27 -3.16
N GLU A 96 4.90 0.01 -3.60
CA GLU A 96 4.47 -1.15 -2.80
C GLU A 96 5.55 -1.64 -1.83
N ALA A 97 6.81 -1.22 -2.03
CA ALA A 97 7.92 -1.62 -1.18
C ALA A 97 7.71 -1.15 0.27
N GLY A 98 7.81 -2.08 1.22
CA GLY A 98 7.67 -1.80 2.65
C GLY A 98 6.24 -1.74 3.18
N VAL A 99 5.22 -1.80 2.31
CA VAL A 99 3.81 -1.85 2.76
C VAL A 99 3.56 -3.07 3.65
N THR A 100 4.04 -4.24 3.24
CA THR A 100 3.87 -5.49 4.00
C THR A 100 4.53 -5.44 5.38
N GLU A 101 5.71 -4.82 5.49
CA GLU A 101 6.43 -4.67 6.76
C GLU A 101 5.67 -3.74 7.70
N LEU A 102 5.16 -2.62 7.18
CA LEU A 102 4.33 -1.69 7.93
C LEU A 102 3.01 -2.32 8.38
N GLU A 103 2.36 -3.13 7.53
CA GLU A 103 1.14 -3.85 7.88
C GLU A 103 1.37 -4.86 9.01
N GLN A 104 2.48 -5.59 8.97
CA GLN A 104 2.86 -6.50 10.06
C GLN A 104 3.11 -5.75 11.37
N GLU A 105 3.78 -4.60 11.30
CA GLU A 105 4.05 -3.76 12.47
C GLU A 105 2.76 -3.18 13.05
N ILE A 106 1.84 -2.73 12.21
CA ILE A 106 0.50 -2.28 12.64
C ILE A 106 -0.24 -3.40 13.37
N CYS A 107 -0.23 -4.63 12.84
CA CYS A 107 -0.87 -5.78 13.47
C CYS A 107 -0.26 -6.09 14.85
N ARG A 108 1.08 -6.05 14.95
CA ARG A 108 1.79 -6.25 16.21
C ARG A 108 1.42 -5.20 17.25
N LEU A 109 1.47 -3.92 16.89
CA LEU A 109 1.16 -2.80 17.78
C LEU A 109 -0.31 -2.82 18.22
N LYS A 110 -1.24 -3.21 17.34
CA LYS A 110 -2.66 -3.38 17.71
C LYS A 110 -2.85 -4.48 18.75
N ALA A 111 -2.22 -5.64 18.57
CA ALA A 111 -2.30 -6.74 19.54
C ALA A 111 -1.70 -6.35 20.91
N GLU A 112 -0.57 -5.66 20.90
CA GLU A 112 0.06 -5.15 22.13
C GLU A 112 -0.83 -4.12 22.84
N HIS A 113 -1.42 -3.20 22.09
CA HIS A 113 -2.36 -2.22 22.63
C HIS A 113 -3.57 -2.89 23.30
N GLU A 114 -4.18 -3.89 22.65
CA GLU A 114 -5.31 -4.65 23.22
C GLU A 114 -4.92 -5.35 24.53
N LEU A 115 -3.75 -5.98 24.58
CA LEU A 115 -3.22 -6.62 25.79
C LEU A 115 -3.02 -5.61 26.93
N LEU A 116 -2.40 -4.47 26.63
CA LEU A 116 -2.15 -3.40 27.61
C LEU A 116 -3.47 -2.80 28.11
N VAL A 117 -4.46 -2.60 27.25
CA VAL A 117 -5.79 -2.11 27.64
C VAL A 117 -6.50 -3.12 28.56
N SER A 118 -6.41 -4.42 28.28
CA SER A 118 -6.97 -5.45 29.17
C SER A 118 -6.29 -5.43 30.53
N LYS A 119 -4.97 -5.34 30.56
CA LYS A 119 -4.19 -5.27 31.80
C LYS A 119 -4.49 -4.01 32.61
N ARG A 120 -4.68 -2.87 31.93
CA ARG A 120 -5.10 -1.61 32.56
C ARG A 120 -6.45 -1.78 33.26
N LYS A 121 -7.45 -2.34 32.57
CA LYS A 121 -8.78 -2.61 33.15
C LYS A 121 -8.72 -3.55 34.35
N GLU A 122 -7.90 -4.60 34.28
CA GLU A 122 -7.68 -5.53 35.39
C GLU A 122 -7.09 -4.81 36.62
N LEU A 123 -6.09 -3.97 36.42
CA LEU A 123 -5.47 -3.20 37.49
C LEU A 123 -6.43 -2.14 38.07
N GLU A 124 -7.20 -1.45 37.22
CA GLU A 124 -8.25 -0.52 37.65
C GLU A 124 -9.26 -1.22 38.57
N LEU A 125 -9.74 -2.42 38.20
CA LEU A 125 -10.66 -3.21 39.03
C LEU A 125 -10.04 -3.66 40.36
N LYS A 126 -8.75 -4.01 40.36
CA LYS A 126 -8.03 -4.36 41.60
C LYS A 126 -7.92 -3.17 42.53
N ILE A 127 -7.63 -1.98 42.00
CA ILE A 127 -7.55 -0.75 42.78
C ILE A 127 -8.89 -0.45 43.43
N THR A 128 -9.99 -0.44 42.66
CA THR A 128 -11.34 -0.14 43.20
C THR A 128 -11.74 -1.14 44.29
N THR A 129 -11.48 -2.44 44.08
CA THR A 129 -11.79 -3.48 45.07
C THR A 129 -11.02 -3.26 46.37
N VAL A 130 -9.73 -2.93 46.29
CA VAL A 130 -8.90 -2.65 47.47
C VAL A 130 -9.35 -1.37 48.19
N GLU A 131 -9.73 -0.33 47.46
CA GLU A 131 -10.25 0.91 48.03
C GLU A 131 -11.57 0.70 48.76
N GLU A 132 -12.49 -0.09 48.19
CA GLU A 132 -13.76 -0.47 48.82
C GLU A 132 -13.53 -1.29 50.10
N GLN A 133 -12.65 -2.29 50.04
CA GLN A 133 -12.28 -3.10 51.21
C GLN A 133 -11.69 -2.25 52.33
N ARG A 134 -10.74 -1.36 52.01
CA ARG A 134 -10.13 -0.44 52.99
C ARG A 134 -11.16 0.51 53.60
N SER A 135 -12.06 1.07 52.79
CA SER A 135 -13.13 1.94 53.26
C SER A 135 -14.06 1.22 54.23
N GLU A 136 -14.43 -0.02 53.91
CA GLU A 136 -15.29 -0.84 54.76
C GLU A 136 -14.60 -1.25 56.07
N GLU A 137 -13.32 -1.67 56.01
CA GLU A 137 -12.51 -1.94 57.19
C GLU A 137 -12.35 -0.71 58.08
N GLU A 138 -12.14 0.46 57.48
CA GLU A 138 -12.02 1.71 58.22
C GLU A 138 -13.34 2.09 58.91
N LYS A 139 -14.49 1.96 58.22
CA LYS A 139 -15.82 2.13 58.84
C LYS A 139 -16.02 1.18 60.02
N LYS A 140 -15.72 -0.11 59.85
CA LYS A 140 -15.80 -1.10 60.92
C LYS A 140 -14.87 -0.78 62.09
N ARG A 141 -13.64 -0.32 61.81
CA ARG A 141 -12.67 0.09 62.84
C ARG A 141 -13.16 1.31 63.60
N ARG A 142 -13.71 2.32 62.91
CA ARG A 142 -14.29 3.53 63.53
C ARG A 142 -15.48 3.17 64.42
N LEU A 143 -16.38 2.29 63.98
CA LEU A 143 -17.51 1.81 64.78
C LEU A 143 -17.04 1.08 66.05
N ARG A 144 -16.12 0.11 65.92
CA ARG A 144 -15.54 -0.59 67.08
C ARG A 144 -14.89 0.37 68.06
N HIS A 145 -14.08 1.30 67.56
CA HIS A 145 -13.43 2.31 68.39
C HIS A 145 -14.45 3.19 69.12
N ALA A 146 -15.52 3.64 68.44
CA ALA A 146 -16.59 4.41 69.06
C ALA A 146 -17.31 3.62 70.17
N HIS A 147 -17.63 2.35 69.94
CA HIS A 147 -18.21 1.46 70.97
C HIS A 147 -17.26 1.28 72.18
N THR A 148 -15.96 1.05 71.95
CA THR A 148 -14.98 0.93 73.03
C THR A 148 -14.87 2.21 73.84
N VAL A 149 -14.80 3.38 73.19
CA VAL A 149 -14.76 4.67 73.86
C VAL A 149 -16.02 4.89 74.69
N GLN A 150 -17.20 4.56 74.16
CA GLN A 150 -18.46 4.66 74.87
C GLN A 150 -18.51 3.74 76.10
N PHE A 151 -18.08 2.49 75.95
CA PHE A 151 -17.99 1.52 77.04
C PHE A 151 -17.05 1.99 78.15
N LEU A 152 -15.84 2.45 77.80
CA LEU A 152 -14.88 2.98 78.77
C LEU A 152 -15.40 4.25 79.48
N ARG A 153 -16.13 5.12 78.78
CA ARG A 153 -16.79 6.29 79.39
C ARG A 153 -17.85 5.87 80.41
N ALA A 154 -18.66 4.86 80.09
CA ALA A 154 -19.67 4.33 81.02
C ALA A 154 -19.01 3.72 82.26
N GLN A 155 -17.99 2.86 82.09
CA GLN A 155 -17.22 2.30 83.21
C GLN A 155 -16.54 3.38 84.05
N HIS A 156 -15.99 4.41 83.42
CA HIS A 156 -15.41 5.54 84.15
C HIS A 156 -16.46 6.28 84.98
N GLN A 157 -17.67 6.50 84.44
CA GLN A 157 -18.78 7.09 85.19
C GLN A 157 -19.22 6.21 86.37
N GLU A 158 -19.34 4.90 86.18
CA GLU A 158 -19.64 3.94 87.24
C GLU A 158 -18.56 3.94 88.34
N LEU A 159 -17.29 3.92 87.96
CA LEU A 159 -16.16 4.00 88.90
C LEU A 159 -16.15 5.33 89.66
N MET A 160 -16.46 6.45 89.00
CA MET A 160 -16.57 7.75 89.65
C MET A 160 -17.75 7.79 90.64
N PHE A 161 -18.88 7.17 90.29
CA PHE A 161 -20.03 7.02 91.20
C PHE A 161 -19.66 6.14 92.41
N PHE A 162 -19.05 4.98 92.18
CA PHE A 162 -18.59 4.08 93.24
C PHE A 162 -17.54 4.73 94.15
N HIS A 163 -16.58 5.47 93.59
CA HIS A 163 -15.62 6.25 94.37
C HIS A 163 -16.35 7.30 95.22
N HIS A 164 -17.33 8.00 94.67
CA HIS A 164 -18.13 8.97 95.42
C HIS A 164 -18.88 8.32 96.60
N GLU A 165 -19.49 7.15 96.40
CA GLU A 165 -20.13 6.37 97.47
C GLU A 165 -19.12 5.91 98.55
N MET A 166 -17.97 5.37 98.15
CA MET A 166 -16.91 4.94 99.08
C MET A 166 -16.27 6.10 99.86
N THR A 167 -16.32 7.32 99.32
CA THR A 167 -15.86 8.53 100.03
C THR A 167 -16.92 9.07 101.00
N GLN A 168 -18.21 8.74 100.80
CA GLN A 168 -19.30 9.03 101.76
C GLN A 168 -19.39 7.98 102.88
N ASP A 169 -19.02 6.72 102.62
CA ASP A 169 -18.96 5.62 103.61
C ASP A 169 -17.59 5.49 104.31
N SER A 170 -16.97 6.60 104.70
CA SER A 170 -15.86 6.59 105.66
C SER A 170 -16.32 6.99 107.08
N PRO A 171 -16.87 6.06 107.88
CA PRO A 171 -17.03 6.24 109.31
C PRO A 171 -15.77 5.72 110.03
N TRP A 172 -14.72 6.54 110.05
CA TRP A 172 -13.73 6.51 111.14
C TRP A 172 -13.44 7.94 111.59
N LYS A 173 -14.44 8.51 112.29
CA LYS A 173 -14.23 9.10 113.61
C LYS A 173 -14.79 8.13 114.63
#